data_AF-X1A5Y2-F1
#
_entry.id   AF-X1A5Y2-F1
#
_cell.length_a   1.000
_cell.length_b   1.000
_cell.length_c   1.000
_cell.angle_alpha   90.00
_cell.angle_beta   90.00
_cell.angle_gamma   90.00
#
_symmetry.space_group_name_H-M   'P 1'
#
loop_
_entity.id
_entity.type
_entity.pdbx_description
1 polymer ?
#
loop_
_entity_poly.entity_id
_entity_poly.type
_entity_poly.pdbx_seq_one_letter_code
_entity_poly.pdbx_strand_id
1 'polypeptide(L)'
;MGIMDRVLGEKKEKIKMSGSYFVSGDFVPLLLADDIMTGIYFKTLKGNDKIYRYYNGVYRDDGKETIKEMCMNFLKSSFSIHRVNETIACIQAKTYTDPDEINNNWINLENGLLDPTTSEFKPHTPEVFSIIRIPITYDPEADCPFFKEKLRGKVSENKFNTIQEMFGYCYLPGQKFERAFLFYGPKRTMKSTTLFIL
;
A
#
# COMPACT_ATOMS: atom_id res chain seq x y z
N MET A 1 1.62 0.05 24.83
CA MET A 1 0.84 -0.64 23.79
C MET A 1 1.82 -1.41 22.92
N GLY A 2 1.84 -2.74 23.05
CA GLY A 2 2.84 -3.60 22.41
C GLY A 2 2.63 -3.70 20.90
N ILE A 3 3.63 -4.14 20.14
CA ILE A 3 3.52 -4.23 18.67
C ILE A 3 2.43 -5.23 18.26
N MET A 4 2.15 -6.26 19.06
CA MET A 4 0.95 -7.10 18.87
C MET A 4 -0.36 -6.30 18.92
N ASP A 5 -0.49 -5.28 19.78
CA ASP A 5 -1.67 -4.41 19.80
C ASP A 5 -1.76 -3.54 18.53
N ARG A 6 -0.61 -3.14 17.97
CA ARG A 6 -0.51 -2.33 16.74
C ARG A 6 -0.62 -3.14 15.46
N VAL A 7 -0.25 -4.42 15.47
CA VAL A 7 -0.22 -5.31 14.31
C VAL A 7 -1.52 -6.11 14.17
N LEU A 8 -2.15 -6.46 15.30
CA LEU A 8 -3.29 -7.36 15.29
C LEU A 8 -4.66 -6.67 15.31
N GLY A 9 -4.75 -5.37 15.65
CA GLY A 9 -6.04 -4.66 15.71
C GLY A 9 -7.15 -5.49 16.37
N GLU A 10 -8.33 -5.53 15.76
CA GLU A 10 -9.48 -6.38 16.17
C GLU A 10 -9.29 -7.89 15.91
N LYS A 11 -8.23 -8.32 15.20
CA LYS A 11 -7.97 -9.75 14.87
C LYS A 11 -7.28 -10.53 15.99
N LYS A 12 -7.08 -9.96 17.18
CA LYS A 12 -6.52 -10.66 18.34
C LYS A 12 -7.23 -12.00 18.65
N GLU A 13 -8.53 -12.07 18.41
CA GLU A 13 -9.34 -13.27 18.71
C GLU A 13 -9.18 -14.42 17.70
N LYS A 14 -8.55 -14.19 16.54
CA LYS A 14 -8.46 -15.21 15.47
C LYS A 14 -7.12 -15.95 15.37
N ILE A 15 -6.09 -15.56 16.12
CA ILE A 15 -4.89 -16.40 16.21
C ILE A 15 -5.18 -17.54 17.19
N LYS A 16 -5.73 -18.63 16.67
CA LYS A 16 -5.71 -19.91 17.37
C LYS A 16 -4.25 -20.35 17.44
N MET A 17 -3.67 -20.39 18.64
CA MET A 17 -2.42 -21.12 18.87
C MET A 17 -2.66 -22.60 18.54
N SER A 18 -2.30 -23.03 17.34
CA SER A 18 -2.55 -24.39 16.89
C SER A 18 -1.36 -25.29 17.25
N GLY A 19 -1.31 -25.71 18.51
CA GLY A 19 -0.42 -26.79 18.94
C GLY A 19 1.08 -26.52 18.77
N SER A 20 1.84 -27.61 18.73
CA SER A 20 3.31 -27.60 18.67
C SER A 20 3.77 -27.36 17.23
N TYR A 21 4.61 -26.35 16.99
CA TYR A 21 5.36 -26.18 15.73
C TYR A 21 6.44 -27.26 15.51
N PHE A 22 6.40 -28.32 16.32
CA PHE A 22 7.31 -29.44 16.29
C PHE A 22 6.53 -30.72 16.05
N VAL A 23 6.96 -31.48 15.04
CA VAL A 23 6.44 -32.80 14.72
C VAL A 23 7.56 -33.80 15.00
N SER A 24 7.31 -34.76 15.88
CA SER A 24 8.32 -35.75 16.32
C SER A 24 9.62 -35.14 16.88
N GLY A 25 9.55 -33.91 17.42
CA GLY A 25 10.70 -33.18 17.97
C GLY A 25 11.40 -32.23 16.99
N ASP A 26 11.12 -32.35 15.70
CA ASP A 26 11.68 -31.48 14.66
C ASP A 26 10.81 -30.26 14.41
N PHE A 27 11.44 -29.09 14.28
CA PHE A 27 10.72 -27.85 13.99
C PHE A 27 10.20 -27.86 12.55
N VAL A 28 8.92 -27.51 12.38
CA VAL A 28 8.27 -27.41 11.08
C VAL A 28 7.97 -25.94 10.79
N PRO A 29 8.82 -25.23 10.03
CA PRO A 29 8.67 -23.78 9.79
C PRO A 29 7.36 -23.41 9.10
N LEU A 30 6.81 -24.31 8.28
CA LEU A 30 5.57 -24.09 7.56
C LEU A 30 4.36 -23.92 8.51
N LEU A 31 4.31 -24.68 9.61
CA LEU A 31 3.22 -24.54 10.59
C LEU A 31 3.24 -23.16 11.25
N LEU A 32 4.44 -22.68 11.61
CA LEU A 32 4.60 -21.35 12.18
C LEU A 32 4.28 -20.24 11.17
N ALA A 33 4.73 -20.41 9.91
CA ALA A 33 4.43 -19.48 8.82
C ALA A 33 2.91 -19.36 8.59
N ASP A 34 2.19 -20.48 8.59
CA ASP A 34 0.74 -20.51 8.38
C ASP A 34 -0.04 -19.85 9.52
N ASP A 35 0.37 -20.09 10.77
CA ASP A 35 -0.20 -19.41 11.94
C ASP A 35 0.07 -17.89 11.91
N ILE A 36 1.27 -17.48 11.50
CA ILE A 36 1.62 -16.05 11.29
C ILE A 36 0.73 -15.42 10.21
N MET A 37 0.54 -16.10 9.08
CA MET A 37 -0.22 -15.60 7.93
C MET A 37 -1.74 -15.61 8.14
N THR A 38 -2.25 -16.33 9.14
CA THR A 38 -3.70 -16.35 9.46
C THR A 38 -4.23 -14.98 9.87
N GLY A 39 -3.40 -14.16 10.54
CA GLY A 39 -3.77 -12.82 10.99
C GLY A 39 -3.34 -11.69 10.06
N ILE A 40 -2.35 -11.95 9.20
CA ILE A 40 -1.57 -10.91 8.52
C ILE A 40 -1.33 -11.27 7.06
N TYR A 41 -1.57 -10.32 6.17
CA TYR A 41 -1.25 -10.47 4.75
C TYR A 41 0.14 -9.93 4.47
N PHE A 42 0.96 -10.76 3.83
CA PHE A 42 2.28 -10.39 3.34
C PHE A 42 2.33 -10.46 1.82
N LYS A 43 3.21 -9.66 1.22
CA LYS A 43 3.63 -9.77 -0.18
C LYS A 43 5.14 -9.66 -0.23
N THR A 44 5.78 -10.58 -0.96
CA THR A 44 7.23 -10.62 -1.11
C THR A 44 7.58 -10.20 -2.53
N LEU A 45 8.40 -9.18 -2.67
CA LEU A 45 8.79 -8.66 -3.97
C LEU A 45 9.83 -9.58 -4.63
N LYS A 46 9.52 -10.11 -5.82
CA LYS A 46 10.49 -10.86 -6.61
C LYS A 46 11.68 -9.96 -6.98
N GLY A 47 12.89 -10.53 -6.95
CA GLY A 47 14.13 -9.87 -7.33
C GLY A 47 14.93 -9.24 -6.18
N ASN A 48 14.31 -8.95 -5.03
CA ASN A 48 15.03 -8.45 -3.85
C ASN A 48 14.54 -9.00 -2.50
N ASP A 49 13.54 -9.89 -2.49
CA ASP A 49 13.05 -10.59 -1.30
C ASP A 49 12.58 -9.66 -0.17
N LYS A 50 12.22 -8.42 -0.50
CA LYS A 50 11.57 -7.49 0.45
C LYS A 50 10.17 -7.99 0.76
N ILE A 51 9.85 -8.02 2.05
CA ILE A 51 8.55 -8.50 2.53
C ILE A 51 7.77 -7.31 3.04
N TYR A 52 6.65 -7.05 2.39
CA TYR A 52 5.71 -6.03 2.79
C TYR A 52 4.56 -6.66 3.58
N ARG A 53 4.09 -5.93 4.57
CA ARG A 53 2.93 -6.29 5.39
C ARG A 53 1.77 -5.35 5.12
N TYR A 54 0.58 -5.90 4.91
CA TYR A 54 -0.63 -5.10 4.81
C TYR A 54 -1.05 -4.58 6.17
N TYR A 55 -1.30 -3.28 6.27
CA TYR A 55 -1.81 -2.64 7.47
C TYR A 55 -2.58 -1.37 7.13
N ASN A 56 -3.84 -1.29 7.57
CA ASN A 56 -4.69 -0.12 7.41
C ASN A 56 -4.69 0.43 5.96
N GLY A 57 -5.02 -0.42 4.99
CA GLY A 57 -5.16 -0.02 3.59
C GLY A 57 -3.86 0.11 2.79
N VAL A 58 -2.68 -0.12 3.38
CA VAL A 58 -1.39 0.04 2.69
C VAL A 58 -0.37 -1.02 3.10
N TYR A 59 0.52 -1.38 2.18
CA TYR A 59 1.63 -2.28 2.41
C TYR A 59 2.87 -1.54 2.91
N ARG A 60 3.45 -2.00 4.02
CA ARG A 60 4.64 -1.40 4.67
C ARG A 60 5.84 -2.33 4.57
N ASP A 61 7.02 -1.77 4.34
CA ASP A 61 8.32 -2.49 4.30
C ASP A 61 8.81 -2.81 5.72
N ASP A 62 7.98 -3.50 6.52
CA ASP A 62 8.26 -3.92 7.91
C ASP A 62 7.94 -5.41 8.14
N GLY A 63 7.84 -6.19 7.06
CA GLY A 63 7.37 -7.57 7.11
C GLY A 63 8.35 -8.50 7.83
N LYS A 64 9.67 -8.36 7.60
CA LYS A 64 10.68 -9.21 8.24
C LYS A 64 10.76 -8.95 9.74
N GLU A 65 10.70 -7.69 10.15
CA GLU A 65 10.65 -7.24 11.54
C GLU A 65 9.42 -7.83 12.23
N THR A 66 8.25 -7.71 11.59
CA THR A 66 7.00 -8.25 12.12
C THR A 66 7.07 -9.77 12.30
N ILE A 67 7.55 -10.51 11.29
CA ILE A 67 7.71 -11.97 11.36
C ILE A 67 8.65 -12.36 12.50
N LYS A 68 9.79 -11.68 12.63
CA LYS A 68 10.75 -11.96 13.71
C LYS A 68 10.14 -11.77 15.09
N GLU A 69 9.38 -10.69 15.30
CA GLU A 69 8.66 -10.45 16.55
C GLU A 69 7.59 -11.52 16.83
N MET A 70 6.86 -11.95 15.81
CA MET A 70 5.89 -13.04 15.95
C MET A 70 6.56 -14.37 16.29
N CYS A 71 7.65 -14.71 15.63
CA CYS A 71 8.46 -15.88 15.96
C CYS A 71 8.95 -15.83 17.42
N MET A 72 9.41 -14.67 17.91
CA MET A 72 9.79 -14.50 19.32
C MET A 72 8.63 -14.80 20.27
N ASN A 73 7.44 -14.26 19.97
CA ASN A 73 6.25 -14.45 20.80
C ASN A 73 5.72 -15.89 20.78
N PHE A 74 5.77 -16.55 19.63
CA PHE A 74 5.26 -17.91 19.43
C PHE A 74 6.23 -18.99 19.91
N LEU A 75 7.53 -18.85 19.64
CA LEU A 75 8.54 -19.86 20.00
C LEU A 75 9.04 -19.71 21.45
N LYS A 76 9.03 -18.51 22.02
CA LYS A 76 9.49 -18.21 23.39
C LYS A 76 10.88 -18.84 23.67
N SER A 77 10.97 -19.80 24.59
CA SER A 77 12.21 -20.50 24.94
C SER A 77 12.82 -21.30 23.78
N SER A 78 12.01 -21.67 22.79
CA SER A 78 12.43 -22.34 21.56
C SER A 78 12.78 -21.35 20.45
N PHE A 79 12.91 -20.05 20.73
CA PHE A 79 13.33 -19.07 19.75
C PHE A 79 14.77 -19.33 19.30
N SER A 80 15.01 -19.29 17.99
CA SER A 80 16.36 -19.21 17.44
C SER A 80 16.32 -18.47 16.10
N ILE A 81 17.44 -17.82 15.75
CA ILE A 81 17.53 -17.11 14.47
C ILE A 81 17.38 -18.05 13.27
N HIS A 82 17.80 -19.31 13.43
CA HIS A 82 17.66 -20.33 12.39
C HIS A 82 16.18 -20.59 12.07
N ARG A 83 15.36 -20.83 13.10
CA ARG A 83 13.90 -21.05 12.95
C ARG A 83 13.18 -19.83 12.35
N VAL A 84 13.62 -18.62 12.73
CA VAL A 84 13.10 -17.38 12.13
C VAL A 84 13.39 -17.34 10.64
N ASN A 85 14.63 -17.62 10.23
CA ASN A 85 15.03 -17.58 8.82
C ASN A 85 14.28 -18.62 7.99
N GLU A 86 14.10 -19.84 8.51
CA GLU A 86 13.29 -20.88 7.86
C GLU A 86 11.82 -20.46 7.71
N THR A 87 11.26 -19.83 8.75
CA THR A 87 9.88 -19.31 8.71
C THR A 87 9.73 -18.18 7.69
N ILE A 88 10.69 -17.26 7.64
CA ILE A 88 10.76 -16.19 6.63
C ILE A 88 10.80 -16.81 5.23
N ALA A 89 11.63 -17.81 5.01
CA ALA A 89 11.73 -18.49 3.71
C ALA A 89 10.39 -19.13 3.29
N CYS A 90 9.67 -19.77 4.22
CA CYS A 90 8.32 -20.30 3.95
C CYS A 90 7.33 -19.19 3.56
N ILE A 91 7.29 -18.08 4.30
CA ILE A 91 6.40 -16.95 3.99
C ILE A 91 6.75 -16.35 2.63
N GLN A 92 8.03 -16.12 2.35
CA GLN A 92 8.48 -15.62 1.05
C GLN A 92 8.01 -16.50 -0.11
N ALA A 93 8.26 -17.81 -0.01
CA ALA A 93 7.83 -18.77 -1.02
C ALA A 93 6.32 -18.75 -1.28
N LYS A 94 5.51 -18.46 -0.26
CA LYS A 94 4.04 -18.39 -0.37
C LYS A 94 3.51 -17.04 -0.85
N THR A 95 4.28 -15.97 -0.77
CA THR A 95 3.79 -14.60 -0.98
C THR A 95 4.51 -13.83 -2.08
N TYR A 96 5.35 -14.49 -2.89
CA TYR A 96 6.00 -13.83 -4.01
C TYR A 96 5.00 -13.14 -4.95
N THR A 97 5.32 -11.90 -5.29
CA THR A 97 4.54 -11.01 -6.15
C THR A 97 5.48 -10.27 -7.09
N ASP A 98 5.05 -10.07 -8.33
CA ASP A 98 5.83 -9.37 -9.35
C ASP A 98 5.90 -7.86 -9.07
N PRO A 99 7.01 -7.18 -9.39
CA PRO A 99 7.13 -5.73 -9.19
C PRO A 99 6.06 -4.90 -9.90
N ASP A 100 5.55 -5.37 -11.03
CA ASP A 100 4.53 -4.68 -11.81
C ASP A 100 3.16 -4.61 -11.12
N GLU A 101 2.95 -5.40 -10.06
CA GLU A 101 1.74 -5.34 -9.22
C GLU A 101 1.77 -4.16 -8.24
N ILE A 102 2.94 -3.55 -8.00
CA ILE A 102 3.08 -2.46 -7.03
C ILE A 102 2.29 -1.23 -7.50
N ASN A 103 1.39 -0.76 -6.64
CA ASN A 103 0.47 0.35 -6.89
C ASN A 103 -0.33 0.18 -8.18
N ASN A 104 -0.50 -1.03 -8.71
CA ASN A 104 -1.09 -1.18 -10.03
C ASN A 104 -2.59 -0.87 -10.03
N ASN A 105 -3.07 -0.22 -11.10
CA ASN A 105 -4.48 0.05 -11.45
C ASN A 105 -5.33 0.89 -10.49
N TRP A 106 -5.00 0.98 -9.21
CA TRP A 106 -5.83 1.62 -8.18
C TRP A 106 -5.13 2.85 -7.60
N ILE A 107 -5.88 3.94 -7.49
CA ILE A 107 -5.51 5.09 -6.66
C ILE A 107 -5.92 4.76 -5.22
N ASN A 108 -4.93 4.58 -4.35
CA ASN A 108 -5.16 4.31 -2.93
C ASN A 108 -5.31 5.60 -2.14
N LEU A 109 -6.53 5.85 -1.66
CA LEU A 109 -6.97 7.08 -0.99
C LEU A 109 -7.21 6.81 0.51
N GLU A 110 -7.48 7.87 1.27
CA GLU A 110 -7.69 7.76 2.72
C GLU A 110 -8.92 6.90 3.05
N ASN A 111 -9.97 6.90 2.23
CA ASN A 111 -11.20 6.14 2.53
C ASN A 111 -11.41 4.90 1.66
N GLY A 112 -10.50 4.58 0.73
CA GLY A 112 -10.67 3.40 -0.11
C GLY A 112 -9.76 3.38 -1.33
N LEU A 113 -10.13 2.53 -2.29
CA LEU A 113 -9.43 2.31 -3.54
C LEU A 113 -10.33 2.79 -4.69
N LEU A 114 -9.80 3.68 -5.53
CA LEU A 114 -10.48 4.20 -6.71
C LEU A 114 -9.82 3.64 -7.97
N ASP A 115 -10.61 3.06 -8.87
CA ASP A 115 -10.19 2.77 -10.23
C ASP A 115 -10.40 4.03 -11.09
N PRO A 116 -9.33 4.67 -11.59
CA PRO A 116 -9.43 5.91 -12.36
C PRO A 116 -10.02 5.72 -13.76
N THR A 117 -10.15 4.48 -14.24
CA THR A 117 -10.70 4.14 -15.56
C THR A 117 -12.21 3.93 -15.48
N THR A 118 -12.66 3.17 -14.48
CA THR A 118 -14.08 2.80 -14.33
C THR A 118 -14.84 3.71 -13.36
N SER A 119 -14.11 4.52 -12.57
CA SER A 119 -14.64 5.26 -11.42
C SER A 119 -15.24 4.36 -10.33
N GLU A 120 -14.90 3.07 -10.32
CA GLU A 120 -15.28 2.16 -9.24
C GLU A 120 -14.53 2.55 -7.96
N PHE A 121 -15.28 2.72 -6.87
CA PHE A 121 -14.72 2.98 -5.55
C PHE A 121 -15.10 1.87 -4.57
N LYS A 122 -14.09 1.29 -3.92
CA LYS A 122 -14.30 0.17 -2.98
C LYS A 122 -13.49 0.31 -1.69
N PRO A 123 -13.90 -0.35 -0.60
CA PRO A 123 -13.11 -0.42 0.63
C PRO A 123 -11.71 -0.99 0.38
N HIS A 124 -10.76 -0.64 1.24
CA HIS A 124 -9.42 -1.20 1.15
C HIS A 124 -9.44 -2.73 1.30
N THR A 125 -8.58 -3.40 0.52
CA THR A 125 -8.38 -4.85 0.57
C THR A 125 -6.89 -5.18 0.50
N PRO A 126 -6.41 -6.24 1.19
CA PRO A 126 -5.04 -6.74 1.05
C PRO A 126 -4.75 -7.31 -0.35
N GLU A 127 -5.76 -7.58 -1.17
CA GLU A 127 -5.55 -8.10 -2.53
C GLU A 127 -4.79 -7.10 -3.41
N VAL A 128 -5.02 -5.79 -3.22
CA VAL A 128 -4.36 -4.72 -3.96
C VAL A 128 -3.02 -4.37 -3.32
N PHE A 129 -1.93 -4.56 -4.07
CA PHE A 129 -0.57 -4.30 -3.59
C PHE A 129 -0.20 -2.82 -3.70
N SER A 130 -0.73 -1.98 -2.82
CA SER A 130 -0.38 -0.56 -2.77
C SER A 130 0.55 -0.24 -1.61
N ILE A 131 1.70 0.39 -1.90
CA ILE A 131 2.70 0.84 -0.91
C ILE A 131 2.62 2.33 -0.60
N ILE A 132 1.74 3.06 -1.28
CA ILE A 132 1.48 4.49 -1.09
C ILE A 132 -0.02 4.66 -0.83
N ARG A 133 -0.39 5.48 0.16
CA ARG A 133 -1.77 5.90 0.38
C ARG A 133 -1.81 7.42 0.41
N ILE A 134 -2.61 8.00 -0.47
CA ILE A 134 -2.74 9.44 -0.62
C ILE A 134 -3.73 9.91 0.47
N PRO A 135 -3.38 10.91 1.30
CA PRO A 135 -4.19 11.35 2.44
C PRO A 135 -5.36 12.25 1.99
N ILE A 136 -6.10 11.82 0.98
CA ILE A 136 -7.26 12.50 0.41
C ILE A 136 -8.46 11.57 0.60
N THR A 137 -9.56 12.11 1.09
CA THR A 137 -10.84 11.39 1.15
C THR A 137 -11.56 11.58 -0.18
N TYR A 138 -11.87 10.48 -0.86
CA TYR A 138 -12.67 10.48 -2.08
C TYR A 138 -14.13 10.81 -1.78
N ASP A 139 -14.67 11.76 -2.52
CA ASP A 139 -16.09 12.08 -2.54
C ASP A 139 -16.50 12.30 -4.01
N PRO A 140 -17.35 11.43 -4.59
CA PRO A 140 -17.76 11.55 -5.98
C PRO A 140 -18.58 12.81 -6.28
N GLU A 141 -19.19 13.42 -5.25
CA GLU A 141 -20.00 14.64 -5.37
C GLU A 141 -19.18 15.91 -5.05
N ALA A 142 -17.89 15.77 -4.74
CA ALA A 142 -17.04 16.90 -4.38
C ALA A 142 -16.92 17.90 -5.53
N ASP A 143 -17.15 19.17 -5.21
CA ASP A 143 -16.81 20.27 -6.11
C ASP A 143 -15.37 20.78 -5.86
N CYS A 144 -14.80 21.46 -6.86
CA CYS A 144 -13.48 22.08 -6.79
C CYS A 144 -13.57 23.61 -6.95
N PRO A 145 -14.18 24.34 -6.00
CA PRO A 145 -14.45 25.76 -6.14
C PRO A 145 -13.17 26.59 -6.24
N PHE A 146 -12.12 26.26 -5.49
CA PHE A 146 -10.85 26.97 -5.53
C PHE A 146 -10.17 26.86 -6.91
N PHE A 147 -10.12 25.65 -7.49
CA PHE A 147 -9.60 25.43 -8.85
C PHE A 147 -10.40 26.22 -9.89
N LYS A 148 -11.74 26.13 -9.83
CA LYS A 148 -12.64 26.85 -10.73
C LYS A 148 -12.45 28.37 -10.62
N GLU A 149 -12.46 28.93 -9.40
CA GLU A 149 -12.26 30.37 -9.16
C GLU A 149 -10.90 30.87 -9.65
N LYS A 150 -9.84 30.07 -9.49
CA LYS A 150 -8.50 30.49 -9.88
C LYS A 150 -8.27 30.42 -11.39
N LEU A 151 -8.89 29.50 -12.13
CA LEU A 151 -8.58 29.28 -13.54
C LEU A 151 -9.70 29.66 -14.53
N ARG A 152 -10.97 29.46 -14.17
CA ARG A 152 -12.10 29.68 -15.10
C ARG A 152 -12.13 31.14 -15.57
N GLY A 153 -12.24 31.33 -16.89
CA GLY A 153 -12.22 32.65 -17.52
C GLY A 153 -10.85 33.36 -17.55
N LYS A 154 -9.82 32.82 -16.88
CA LYS A 154 -8.43 33.36 -16.90
C LYS A 154 -7.51 32.60 -17.86
N VAL A 155 -7.91 31.40 -18.25
CA VAL A 155 -7.30 30.61 -19.32
C VAL A 155 -8.39 30.23 -20.33
N SER A 156 -7.99 29.83 -21.55
CA SER A 156 -8.93 29.25 -22.50
C SER A 156 -9.49 27.93 -21.98
N GLU A 157 -10.69 27.56 -22.42
CA GLU A 157 -11.37 26.33 -21.98
C GLU A 157 -10.52 25.08 -22.23
N ASN A 158 -9.89 24.98 -23.41
CA ASN A 158 -8.97 23.87 -23.70
C ASN A 158 -7.82 23.79 -22.68
N LYS A 159 -7.25 24.93 -22.28
CA LYS A 159 -6.17 24.96 -21.28
C LYS A 159 -6.68 24.62 -19.88
N PHE A 160 -7.91 25.03 -19.53
CA PHE A 160 -8.55 24.64 -18.29
C PHE A 160 -8.67 23.11 -18.19
N ASN A 161 -9.23 22.48 -19.24
CA ASN A 161 -9.40 21.02 -19.30
C ASN A 161 -8.06 20.29 -19.26
N THR A 162 -7.05 20.74 -20.02
CA THR A 162 -5.72 20.12 -19.99
C THR A 162 -5.04 20.23 -18.62
N ILE A 163 -5.20 21.36 -17.91
CA ILE A 163 -4.68 21.50 -16.55
C ILE A 163 -5.38 20.51 -15.59
N GLN A 164 -6.70 20.34 -15.73
CA GLN A 164 -7.46 19.38 -14.93
C GLN A 164 -6.99 17.93 -15.18
N GLU A 165 -6.83 17.54 -16.43
CA GLU A 165 -6.29 16.21 -16.81
C GLU A 165 -4.87 16.01 -16.27
N MET A 166 -4.02 17.04 -16.36
CA MET A 166 -2.67 17.02 -15.84
C MET A 166 -2.63 16.81 -14.32
N PHE A 167 -3.52 17.45 -13.56
CA PHE A 167 -3.63 17.22 -12.12
C PHE A 167 -4.07 15.79 -11.82
N GLY A 168 -5.07 15.27 -12.55
CA GLY A 168 -5.50 13.88 -12.43
C GLY A 168 -4.37 12.89 -12.72
N TYR A 169 -3.55 13.17 -13.75
CA TYR A 169 -2.38 12.37 -14.08
C TYR A 169 -1.37 12.29 -12.92
N CYS A 170 -1.16 13.37 -12.16
CA CYS A 170 -0.26 13.37 -11.01
C CYS A 170 -0.68 12.40 -9.89
N TYR A 171 -1.95 11.99 -9.85
CA TYR A 171 -2.46 11.00 -8.89
C TYR A 171 -2.51 9.58 -9.44
N LEU A 172 -2.25 9.37 -10.74
CA LEU A 172 -2.20 8.03 -11.30
C LEU A 172 -0.99 7.27 -10.76
N PRO A 173 -1.16 5.99 -10.41
CA PRO A 173 -0.06 5.20 -9.92
C PRO A 173 0.96 4.87 -11.02
N GLY A 174 2.18 4.53 -10.58
CA GLY A 174 3.20 3.92 -11.43
C GLY A 174 3.79 4.83 -12.52
N GLN A 175 3.50 6.13 -12.50
CA GLN A 175 3.94 7.08 -13.53
C GLN A 175 3.66 6.55 -14.95
N LYS A 176 2.42 6.10 -15.18
CA LYS A 176 1.99 5.35 -16.38
C LYS A 176 2.50 5.87 -17.74
N PHE A 177 2.74 7.18 -17.87
CA PHE A 177 3.19 7.78 -19.13
C PHE A 177 4.60 8.37 -19.06
N GLU A 178 5.26 8.32 -17.90
CA GLU A 178 6.61 8.88 -17.68
C GLU A 178 6.74 10.32 -18.19
N ARG A 179 5.69 11.15 -17.98
CA ARG A 179 5.64 12.54 -18.45
C ARG A 179 5.90 13.52 -17.31
N ALA A 180 6.53 14.62 -17.68
CA ALA A 180 6.68 15.82 -16.86
C ALA A 180 6.02 17.01 -17.56
N PHE A 181 5.43 17.91 -16.79
CA PHE A 181 4.78 19.12 -17.30
C PHE A 181 5.68 20.34 -17.04
N LEU A 182 6.17 20.95 -18.12
CA LEU A 182 6.97 22.16 -18.05
C LEU A 182 6.10 23.39 -18.30
N PHE A 183 5.97 24.24 -17.28
CA PHE A 183 5.30 25.53 -17.40
C PHE A 183 6.29 26.60 -17.85
N TYR A 184 6.34 26.86 -19.16
CA TYR A 184 7.20 27.90 -19.75
C TYR A 184 6.40 28.98 -20.47
N GLY A 185 6.95 30.19 -20.55
CA GLY A 185 6.40 31.30 -21.34
C GLY A 185 6.40 32.65 -20.61
N PRO A 186 5.85 33.71 -21.24
CA PRO A 186 5.87 35.09 -20.73
C PRO A 186 5.23 35.25 -19.34
N LYS A 187 5.55 36.33 -18.62
CA LYS A 187 4.93 36.62 -17.32
C LYS A 187 3.40 36.73 -17.46
N ARG A 188 2.67 36.47 -16.36
CA ARG A 188 1.20 36.63 -16.24
C ARG A 188 0.36 35.67 -17.10
N THR A 189 0.86 34.47 -17.40
CA THR A 189 0.13 33.42 -18.13
C THR A 189 -0.41 32.31 -17.22
N MET A 190 -0.71 32.62 -15.96
CA MET A 190 -1.26 31.70 -14.95
C MET A 190 -0.37 30.52 -14.51
N LYS A 191 0.87 30.40 -15.00
CA LYS A 191 1.81 29.30 -14.64
C LYS A 191 2.02 29.13 -13.13
N SER A 192 2.43 30.20 -12.44
CA SER A 192 2.67 30.15 -10.99
C SER A 192 1.37 29.87 -10.22
N THR A 193 0.24 30.38 -10.73
CA THR A 193 -1.07 30.09 -10.14
C THR A 193 -1.44 28.63 -10.31
N THR A 194 -1.22 28.03 -11.49
CA THR A 194 -1.46 26.60 -11.72
C THR A 194 -0.64 25.74 -10.78
N LEU A 195 0.66 26.03 -10.62
CA LEU A 195 1.52 25.31 -9.66
C LEU A 195 1.13 25.52 -8.20
N PHE A 196 0.52 26.65 -7.86
CA PHE A 196 0.04 26.92 -6.50
C PHE A 196 -1.26 26.17 -6.17
N ILE A 197 -2.05 25.79 -7.18
CA ILE A 197 -3.29 25.03 -6.96
C ILE A 197 -3.02 23.53 -6.83
N LEU A 198 -2.02 23.01 -7.56
CA LEU A 198 -1.57 21.61 -7.46
C LEU A 198 -0.97 21.32 -6.09
#